data_AF-A0A636BCT0-F1
#
_entry.id   AF-A0A636BCT0-F1
#
_cell.length_a   1.000
_cell.length_b   1.000
_cell.length_c   1.000
_cell.angle_alpha   90.00
_cell.angle_beta   90.00
_cell.angle_gamma   90.00
#
_symmetry.space_group_name_H-M   'P 1'
#
loop_
_entity.id
_entity.type
_entity.pdbx_description
1 polymer ?
#
loop_
_entity_poly.entity_id
_entity_poly.type
_entity_poly.pdbx_seq_one_letter_code
_entity_poly.pdbx_strand_id
1 'polypeptide(L)'
;VCQGQNCDGNRMPGIARNMGFASLGFIPDEGWYAGTDVRYMGDIMANDENTAKAPSYTVVGLNTGYKFNYSQLTVDIFGRVDNLFDKEYIGSVIVNESNGRYYEPAPGRNYGVGINLAWQFE
;
A
#
# COMPACT_ATOMS: atom_id res chain seq x y z
N VAL A 1 -7.47 -12.38 22.77
CA VAL A 1 -7.25 -12.08 24.20
C VAL A 1 -6.95 -13.37 24.91
N CYS A 2 -5.87 -13.44 25.67
CA CYS A 2 -5.25 -14.67 26.18
C CYS A 2 -6.07 -15.56 27.13
N GLN A 3 -7.39 -15.39 27.28
CA GLN A 3 -8.34 -16.26 28.00
C GLN A 3 -7.82 -17.01 29.26
N GLY A 4 -6.97 -16.39 30.08
CA GLY A 4 -6.39 -17.02 31.29
C GLY A 4 -5.09 -17.82 31.08
N GLN A 5 -4.55 -17.87 29.86
CA GLN A 5 -3.20 -18.33 29.55
C GLN A 5 -2.17 -17.22 29.74
N ASN A 6 -0.93 -17.61 30.09
CA ASN A 6 0.20 -16.68 30.11
C ASN A 6 0.70 -16.44 28.68
N CYS A 7 0.62 -15.19 28.21
CA CYS A 7 1.13 -14.74 26.92
C CYS A 7 2.43 -13.92 27.03
N ASP A 8 3.11 -13.97 28.17
CA ASP A 8 4.40 -13.31 28.34
C ASP A 8 5.40 -13.78 27.28
N GLY A 9 6.04 -12.83 26.60
CA GLY A 9 6.98 -13.10 25.52
C GLY A 9 6.35 -13.27 24.13
N ASN A 10 5.01 -13.32 24.02
CA ASN A 10 4.33 -13.28 22.73
C ASN A 10 4.50 -11.91 22.06
N ARG A 11 4.43 -11.91 20.74
CA ARG A 11 4.40 -10.68 19.95
C ARG A 11 3.06 -10.00 20.12
N MET A 12 3.08 -8.67 20.24
CA MET A 12 1.85 -7.90 20.11
C MET A 12 1.23 -8.13 18.72
N PRO A 13 -0.07 -8.44 18.63
CA PRO A 13 -0.75 -8.55 17.36
C PRO A 13 -0.96 -7.18 16.69
N GLY A 14 -1.19 -7.18 15.38
CA GLY A 14 -1.42 -5.97 14.59
C GLY A 14 -0.17 -5.17 14.24
N ILE A 15 1.01 -5.57 14.74
CA ILE A 15 2.28 -4.90 14.40
C ILE A 15 3.22 -5.80 13.59
N ALA A 16 3.81 -5.22 12.55
CA ALA A 16 4.91 -5.83 11.82
C ALA A 16 6.23 -5.54 12.52
N ARG A 17 7.10 -6.54 12.62
CA ARG A 17 8.44 -6.36 13.19
C ARG A 17 9.34 -5.51 12.30
N ASN A 18 9.14 -5.61 10.99
CA ASN A 18 9.89 -4.88 9.99
C ASN A 18 8.91 -4.39 8.93
N MET A 19 9.08 -3.16 8.50
CA MET A 19 8.36 -2.59 7.37
C MET A 19 9.33 -1.72 6.58
N GLY A 20 9.13 -1.67 5.27
CA GLY A 20 10.01 -0.93 4.36
C GLY A 20 9.20 -0.22 3.28
N PHE A 21 9.65 0.97 2.94
CA PHE A 21 9.13 1.73 1.82
C PHE A 21 10.29 2.36 1.06
N ALA A 22 10.25 2.26 -0.26
CA ALA A 22 11.18 2.95 -1.15
C ALA A 22 10.41 3.43 -2.37
N SER A 23 10.76 4.61 -2.87
CA SER A 23 10.21 5.13 -4.12
C SER A 23 11.28 5.81 -4.95
N LEU A 24 11.07 5.81 -6.25
CA LEU A 24 11.90 6.50 -7.22
C LEU A 24 10.99 7.16 -8.25
N GLY A 25 11.32 8.40 -8.62
CA GLY A 25 10.57 9.16 -9.61
C GLY A 25 11.49 9.93 -10.54
N PHE A 26 11.14 9.93 -11.82
CA PHE A 26 11.60 10.89 -12.81
C PHE A 26 10.51 11.93 -13.01
N ILE A 27 10.76 13.17 -12.57
CA ILE A 27 9.75 14.22 -12.42
C ILE A 27 10.24 15.53 -13.05
N PRO A 28 10.19 15.67 -14.38
CA PRO A 28 10.47 16.94 -15.04
C PRO A 28 9.33 17.96 -14.82
N ASP A 29 9.62 19.24 -15.04
CA ASP A 29 8.65 20.33 -14.91
C ASP A 29 7.57 20.28 -16.01
N GLU A 30 7.89 19.70 -17.16
CA GLU A 30 6.98 19.46 -18.28
C GLU A 30 7.35 18.16 -19.01
N GLY A 31 6.37 17.51 -19.62
CA GLY A 31 6.54 16.32 -20.42
C GLY A 31 6.23 15.01 -19.68
N TRP A 32 6.83 13.93 -20.16
CA TRP A 32 6.66 12.59 -19.59
C TRP A 32 7.31 12.49 -18.22
N TYR A 33 6.55 11.99 -17.25
CA TYR A 33 7.08 11.61 -15.94
C TYR A 33 6.71 10.16 -15.64
N ALA A 34 7.48 9.54 -14.75
CA ALA A 34 7.23 8.19 -14.29
C ALA A 34 7.76 8.00 -12.88
N GLY A 35 7.17 7.06 -12.16
CA GLY A 35 7.60 6.71 -10.82
C GLY A 35 7.20 5.30 -10.46
N THR A 36 7.87 4.78 -9.44
CA THR A 36 7.59 3.46 -8.87
C THR A 36 7.81 3.50 -7.37
N ASP A 37 7.04 2.70 -6.65
CA ASP A 37 7.21 2.51 -5.22
C ASP A 37 7.16 1.02 -4.87
N VAL A 38 7.89 0.66 -3.81
CA VAL A 38 7.94 -0.69 -3.26
C VAL A 38 7.60 -0.59 -1.78
N ARG A 39 6.63 -1.40 -1.36
CA ARG A 39 6.23 -1.52 0.04
C ARG A 39 6.41 -2.96 0.50
N TYR A 40 7.19 -3.14 1.56
CA TYR A 40 7.33 -4.39 2.29
C TYR A 40 6.67 -4.28 3.66
N MET A 41 5.87 -5.28 4.01
CA MET A 41 5.32 -5.46 5.34
C MET A 41 5.71 -6.85 5.85
N GLY A 42 6.37 -6.91 7.01
CA GLY A 42 6.66 -8.16 7.70
C GLY A 42 5.37 -8.86 8.13
N ASP A 43 5.49 -10.13 8.52
CA ASP A 43 4.35 -10.88 9.03
C ASP A 43 3.81 -10.26 10.33
N ILE A 44 2.49 -10.31 10.50
CA ILE A 44 1.79 -9.75 11.66
C ILE A 44 1.00 -10.84 12.36
N MET A 45 1.08 -10.89 13.67
CA MET A 45 0.21 -11.76 14.47
C MET A 45 -1.19 -11.14 14.51
N ALA A 46 -2.23 -11.97 14.46
CA ALA A 46 -3.61 -11.50 14.49
C ALA A 46 -4.26 -11.60 15.88
N ASN A 47 -3.64 -12.31 16.83
CA ASN A 47 -4.13 -12.44 18.19
C ASN A 47 -2.99 -12.50 19.24
N ASP A 48 -3.34 -12.24 20.49
CA ASP A 48 -2.38 -12.18 21.61
C ASP A 48 -1.74 -13.54 21.91
N GLU A 49 -2.44 -14.63 21.60
CA GLU A 49 -1.95 -16.02 21.73
C GLU A 49 -0.95 -16.40 20.63
N ASN A 50 -0.78 -15.56 19.60
CA ASN A 50 0.14 -15.77 18.48
C ASN A 50 -0.15 -17.04 17.67
N THR A 51 -1.40 -17.52 17.67
CA THR A 51 -1.84 -18.71 16.92
C THR A 51 -2.30 -18.40 15.50
N ALA A 52 -2.64 -17.13 15.20
CA ALA A 52 -3.02 -16.66 13.87
C ALA A 52 -2.04 -15.59 13.37
N LYS A 53 -1.70 -15.65 12.08
CA LYS A 53 -0.66 -14.80 11.47
C LYS A 53 -1.01 -14.46 10.03
N ALA A 54 -0.98 -13.17 9.69
CA ALA A 54 -0.98 -12.75 8.29
C ALA A 54 0.47 -12.75 7.76
N PRO A 55 0.75 -13.43 6.63
CA PRO A 55 2.09 -13.51 6.05
C PRO A 55 2.66 -12.16 5.66
N SER A 56 3.98 -12.05 5.64
CA SER A 56 4.67 -10.90 5.06
C SER A 56 4.35 -10.76 3.58
N TYR A 57 4.34 -9.54 3.07
CA TYR A 57 4.16 -9.26 1.65
C TYR A 57 5.04 -8.12 1.17
N THR A 58 5.31 -8.14 -0.14
CA THR A 58 5.90 -7.02 -0.86
C THR A 58 4.99 -6.71 -2.04
N VAL A 59 4.63 -5.45 -2.21
CA VAL A 59 3.88 -4.96 -3.37
C VAL A 59 4.64 -3.82 -4.04
N VAL A 60 4.45 -3.70 -5.35
CA VAL A 60 5.10 -2.67 -6.18
C VAL A 60 4.02 -1.87 -6.90
N GLY A 61 4.14 -0.54 -6.85
CA GLY A 61 3.34 0.41 -7.59
C GLY A 61 4.14 1.00 -8.76
N LEU A 62 3.45 1.33 -9.84
CA LEU A 62 4.00 2.04 -11.00
C LEU A 62 3.04 3.17 -11.40
N ASN A 63 3.56 4.35 -11.65
CA ASN A 63 2.79 5.46 -12.21
C ASN A 63 3.55 6.14 -13.35
N THR A 64 2.79 6.72 -14.28
CA THR A 64 3.33 7.56 -15.36
C THR A 64 2.27 8.53 -15.83
N GLY A 65 2.71 9.65 -16.39
CA GLY A 65 1.82 10.64 -16.96
C GLY A 65 2.57 11.61 -17.84
N TYR A 66 1.81 12.55 -18.39
CA TYR A 66 2.33 13.63 -19.20
C TYR A 66 1.78 14.95 -18.69
N LYS A 67 2.68 15.88 -18.36
CA LYS A 67 2.32 17.25 -17.99
C LYS A 67 2.55 18.17 -19.17
N PHE A 68 1.52 18.92 -19.55
CA PHE A 68 1.54 19.92 -20.60
C PHE A 68 1.26 21.29 -19.98
N ASN A 69 2.17 22.24 -20.17
CA ASN A 69 2.02 23.60 -19.68
C ASN A 69 1.84 24.54 -20.86
N TYR A 70 0.72 25.28 -20.88
CA TYR A 70 0.43 26.26 -21.92
C TYR A 70 -0.09 27.56 -21.31
N SER A 71 0.77 28.58 -21.30
CA SER A 71 0.48 29.89 -20.68
C SER A 71 0.08 29.70 -19.20
N GLN A 72 -1.14 30.07 -18.80
CA GLN A 72 -1.66 29.90 -17.43
C GLN A 72 -2.28 28.52 -17.16
N LEU A 73 -2.44 27.69 -18.20
CA LEU A 73 -3.07 26.37 -18.10
C LEU A 73 -2.02 25.28 -17.96
N THR A 74 -2.19 24.42 -16.96
CA THR A 74 -1.49 23.13 -16.86
C THR A 74 -2.51 22.01 -17.00
N VAL A 75 -2.21 21.06 -17.89
CA VAL A 75 -2.95 19.81 -18.08
C VAL A 75 -2.03 18.65 -17.72
N ASP A 76 -2.48 17.76 -16.85
CA ASP A 76 -1.73 16.58 -16.44
C ASP A 76 -2.62 15.33 -16.59
N ILE A 77 -2.22 14.42 -17.46
CA ILE A 77 -2.92 13.16 -17.71
C ILE A 77 -2.03 12.04 -17.20
N PHE A 78 -2.58 11.16 -16.37
CA PHE A 78 -1.78 10.15 -15.70
C PHE A 78 -2.51 8.82 -15.53
N GLY A 79 -1.71 7.79 -15.33
CA GLY A 79 -2.16 6.45 -15.01
C GLY A 79 -1.28 5.82 -13.94
N ARG A 80 -1.86 4.87 -13.19
CA ARG A 80 -1.17 4.07 -12.19
C ARG A 80 -1.62 2.61 -12.24
N VAL A 81 -0.69 1.74 -11.88
CA VAL A 81 -0.92 0.32 -11.61
C VAL A 81 -0.46 0.05 -10.19
N ASP A 82 -1.39 -0.41 -9.37
CA ASP A 82 -1.13 -0.87 -8.01
C ASP A 82 -1.03 -2.38 -7.98
N ASN A 83 -0.14 -2.91 -7.13
CA ASN A 83 0.15 -4.33 -7.05
C ASN A 83 0.55 -4.90 -8.43
N LEU A 84 1.59 -4.30 -9.01
CA LEU A 84 2.08 -4.54 -10.37
C LEU A 84 2.33 -6.02 -10.68
N PHE A 85 2.70 -6.82 -9.68
CA PHE A 85 2.97 -8.25 -9.84
C PHE A 85 1.80 -9.15 -9.45
N ASP A 86 0.62 -8.58 -9.18
CA ASP A 86 -0.60 -9.30 -8.82
C ASP A 86 -0.42 -10.25 -7.61
N LYS A 87 0.23 -9.74 -6.57
CA LYS A 87 0.42 -10.48 -5.32
C LYS A 87 -0.92 -10.63 -4.61
N GLU A 88 -1.32 -11.86 -4.32
CA GLU A 88 -2.37 -12.12 -3.33
C GLU A 88 -1.79 -11.96 -1.91
N TYR A 89 -2.40 -11.09 -1.11
CA TYR A 89 -1.99 -10.82 0.26
C TYR A 89 -3.15 -10.36 1.14
N ILE A 90 -2.90 -10.35 2.45
CA ILE A 90 -3.84 -9.88 3.47
C ILE A 90 -3.51 -8.41 3.74
N GLY A 91 -4.46 -7.53 3.42
CA GLY A 91 -4.28 -6.08 3.54
C GLY A 91 -4.37 -5.59 4.98
N SER A 92 -5.21 -6.24 5.78
CA SER A 92 -5.41 -5.94 7.19
C SER A 92 -5.84 -7.18 7.97
N VAL A 93 -5.72 -7.08 9.29
CA VAL A 93 -6.24 -8.09 10.21
C VAL A 93 -7.14 -7.44 11.27
N ILE A 94 -8.24 -8.10 11.58
CA ILE A 94 -9.09 -7.77 12.73
C ILE A 94 -8.44 -8.41 13.96
N VAL A 95 -7.69 -7.61 14.69
CA VAL A 95 -6.93 -8.09 15.87
C VAL A 95 -7.89 -8.66 16.92
N ASN A 96 -7.58 -9.87 17.39
CA ASN A 96 -8.36 -10.57 18.42
C ASN A 96 -9.85 -10.77 18.07
N GLU A 97 -10.20 -10.94 16.79
CA GLU A 97 -11.58 -11.30 16.40
C GLU A 97 -12.03 -12.61 17.09
N SER A 98 -13.25 -12.59 17.62
CA SER A 98 -13.75 -13.60 18.57
C SER A 98 -14.11 -14.94 17.95
N ASN A 99 -14.37 -14.98 16.64
CA ASN A 99 -14.85 -16.15 15.90
C ASN A 99 -13.78 -16.71 14.94
N GLY A 100 -12.53 -16.24 15.03
CA GLY A 100 -11.42 -16.72 14.20
C GLY A 100 -11.33 -16.08 12.81
N ARG A 101 -12.13 -15.05 12.51
CA ARG A 101 -12.20 -14.41 11.17
C ARG A 101 -11.28 -13.20 11.10
N TYR A 102 -9.99 -13.46 11.26
CA TYR A 102 -8.99 -12.42 11.43
C TYR A 102 -8.61 -11.66 10.16
N TYR A 103 -8.81 -12.22 8.97
CA TYR A 103 -8.11 -11.78 7.76
C TYR A 103 -9.01 -10.96 6.83
N GLU A 104 -8.51 -9.83 6.36
CA GLU A 104 -9.14 -8.98 5.35
C GLU A 104 -8.24 -8.94 4.11
N PRO A 105 -8.54 -9.75 3.08
CA PRO A 105 -7.75 -9.81 1.86
C PRO A 105 -7.70 -8.46 1.15
N ALA A 106 -6.50 -8.10 0.65
CA ALA A 106 -6.37 -6.95 -0.22
C ALA A 106 -6.81 -7.31 -1.65
N PRO A 107 -7.25 -6.31 -2.44
CA PRO A 107 -7.45 -6.52 -3.88
C PRO A 107 -6.16 -6.97 -4.58
N GLY A 108 -6.32 -7.73 -5.65
CA GLY A 108 -5.24 -8.01 -6.60
C GLY A 108 -4.79 -6.75 -7.35
N ARG A 109 -4.16 -6.95 -8.51
CA ARG A 109 -3.74 -5.84 -9.37
C ARG A 109 -4.91 -4.93 -9.72
N ASN A 110 -4.73 -3.64 -9.50
CA ASN A 110 -5.74 -2.64 -9.82
C ASN A 110 -5.12 -1.41 -10.49
N TYR A 111 -5.97 -0.61 -11.13
CA TYR A 111 -5.56 0.42 -12.08
C TYR A 111 -6.30 1.71 -11.79
N GLY A 112 -5.64 2.84 -12.03
CA GLY A 112 -6.25 4.16 -11.97
C GLY A 112 -5.78 5.01 -13.14
N VAL A 113 -6.66 5.87 -13.64
CA VAL A 113 -6.35 6.90 -14.64
C VAL A 113 -6.98 8.21 -14.21
N GLY A 114 -6.36 9.33 -14.55
CA GLY A 114 -6.83 10.64 -14.13
C GLY A 114 -6.36 11.76 -15.05
N ILE A 115 -7.06 12.88 -14.94
CA ILE A 115 -6.75 14.13 -15.64
C ILE A 115 -6.89 15.26 -14.62
N ASN A 116 -5.86 16.08 -14.48
CA ASN A 116 -5.84 17.30 -13.69
C ASN A 116 -5.78 18.51 -14.62
N LEU A 117 -6.57 19.53 -14.32
CA LEU A 117 -6.55 20.83 -14.98
C LEU A 117 -6.30 21.90 -13.93
N ALA A 118 -5.29 22.74 -14.13
CA ALA A 118 -4.99 23.86 -13.25
C ALA A 118 -4.85 25.14 -14.08
N TRP A 119 -5.47 26.22 -13.60
CA TRP A 119 -5.38 27.55 -14.20
C TRP A 119 -4.83 28.52 -13.16
N GLN A 120 -3.75 29.25 -13.49
CA GLN A 120 -3.20 30.29 -12.63
C GLN A 120 -3.81 31.66 -12.98
N PHE A 121 -4.43 32.31 -11.98
CA PHE A 121 -4.94 33.67 -12.10
C PHE A 121 -3.86 34.67 -11.67
N GLU A 122 -3.85 35.85 -12.28
CA GLU A 122 -3.05 37.00 -11.85
C GLU A 122 -3.64 37.67 -10.59
#